data_AF-A0A3D9Z1Y6-F1
#
_entry.id   AF-A0A3D9Z1Y6-F1
#
_cell.length_a   1.000
_cell.length_b   1.000
_cell.length_c   1.000
_cell.angle_alpha   90.00
_cell.angle_beta   90.00
_cell.angle_gamma   90.00
#
_symmetry.space_group_name_H-M   'P 1'
#
loop_
_entity.id
_entity.type
_entity.pdbx_description
1 polymer ?
#
loop_
_entity_poly.entity_id
_entity_poly.type
_entity_poly.pdbx_seq_one_letter_code
_entity_poly.pdbx_strand_id
1 'polypeptide(L)' 'MRMLIALLVVVYLVGVGVVLAPTVKAKWNTGSTSQFVTSIASEIPTALAWPATIYRKTTERG' A
#
# COMPACT_ATOMS: atom_id res chain seq x y z
N MET A 1 -0.46 -11.19 23.76
CA MET A 1 -1.25 -11.27 22.51
C MET A 1 -1.55 -9.91 21.88
N ARG A 2 -2.12 -8.93 22.59
CA ARG A 2 -2.44 -7.59 22.02
C ARG A 2 -1.25 -6.85 21.38
N MET A 3 -0.06 -6.97 21.95
CA MET A 3 1.15 -6.32 21.46
C MET A 3 1.62 -6.84 20.10
N LEU A 4 1.52 -8.16 19.85
CA LEU A 4 1.86 -8.78 18.57
C LEU A 4 0.91 -8.33 17.45
N ILE A 5 -0.38 -8.23 17.75
CA ILE A 5 -1.39 -7.76 16.79
C ILE A 5 -1.13 -6.29 16.44
N ALA A 6 -0.87 -5.44 17.43
CA ALA A 6 -0.53 -4.05 17.19
C ALA A 6 0.71 -3.91 16.30
N LEU A 7 1.73 -4.74 16.53
CA LEU A 7 2.96 -4.73 15.74
C LEU A 7 2.70 -5.15 14.29
N LEU A 8 1.90 -6.19 14.06
CA LEU A 8 1.47 -6.60 12.71
C LEU A 8 0.67 -5.50 12.00
N VAL A 9 -0.24 -4.82 12.71
CA VAL A 9 -1.01 -3.71 12.16
C VAL A 9 -0.10 -2.54 11.77
N VAL A 10 0.89 -2.20 12.60
CA VAL A 10 1.87 -1.15 12.28
C VAL A 10 2.67 -1.52 11.03
N VAL A 11 3.18 -2.76 10.96
CA VAL A 11 3.92 -3.24 9.77
C VAL A 11 3.03 -3.21 8.52
N TYR A 12 1.75 -3.57 8.65
CA TYR A 12 0.78 -3.51 7.57
C TYR A 12 0.53 -2.08 7.08
N LEU A 13 0.28 -1.15 8.00
CA LEU A 13 0.04 0.27 7.68
C LEU A 13 1.27 0.92 7.04
N VAL A 14 2.48 0.60 7.53
CA VAL A 14 3.73 1.07 6.93
C VAL A 14 3.89 0.51 5.51
N GLY A 15 3.63 -0.78 5.29
CA GLY A 15 3.68 -1.39 3.97
C GLY A 15 2.72 -0.74 2.97
N VAL A 16 1.47 -0.52 3.39
CA VAL A 16 0.46 0.20 2.59
C VAL A 16 0.91 1.62 2.29
N GLY A 17 1.46 2.33 3.28
CA GLY A 17 1.97 3.70 3.12
C GLY A 17 3.13 3.79 2.13
N VAL A 18 4.06 2.82 2.14
CA VAL A 18 5.17 2.75 1.18
C VAL A 18 4.68 2.52 -0.25
N VAL A 19 3.64 1.69 -0.44
CA VAL A 19 3.06 1.44 -1.77
C VAL A 19 2.27 2.65 -2.27
N LEU A 20 1.54 3.36 -1.40
CA LEU A 20 0.78 4.56 -1.77
C LEU A 20 1.67 5.81 -1.95
N ALA A 21 2.85 5.86 -1.32
CA ALA A 21 3.71 7.04 -1.34
C ALA A 21 4.08 7.57 -2.75
N PRO A 22 4.43 6.74 -3.75
CA PRO A 22 4.71 7.19 -5.11
C PRO A 22 3.47 7.76 -5.78
N THR A 23 2.31 7.13 -5.58
CA THR A 23 1.02 7.56 -6.13
C THR A 23 0.58 8.89 -5.54
N VAL A 24 0.73 9.06 -4.23
CA VAL A 24 0.51 10.32 -3.53
C VAL A 24 1.42 11.40 -4.10
N LYS A 25 2.73 11.16 -4.20
CA LYS A 25 3.69 12.14 -4.73
C LYS A 25 3.44 12.50 -6.20
N ALA A 26 3.11 11.52 -7.04
CA ALA A 26 2.90 11.72 -8.47
C ALA A 26 1.61 12.52 -8.75
N LYS A 27 0.54 12.24 -8.02
CA LYS A 27 -0.79 12.82 -8.25
C LYS A 27 -1.03 14.12 -7.48
N TRP A 28 -0.28 14.38 -6.40
CA TRP A 28 -0.35 15.63 -5.63
C TRP A 28 0.01 16.88 -6.47
N ASN A 29 0.91 16.74 -7.45
CA ASN A 29 1.37 17.84 -8.30
C ASN A 29 0.64 17.94 -9.66
N THR A 30 -0.30 17.04 -9.99
CA THR A 30 -0.78 16.90 -11.39
C THR A 30 -2.29 16.88 -11.60
N GLY A 31 -3.16 16.88 -10.58
CA GLY A 31 -4.62 16.85 -10.83
C GLY A 31 -5.52 17.12 -9.64
N SER A 32 -6.83 17.26 -9.92
CA SER A 32 -7.86 17.57 -8.91
C SER A 32 -7.95 16.48 -7.83
N THR A 33 -8.29 16.90 -6.61
CA THR A 33 -8.41 16.02 -5.43
C THR A 33 -9.37 14.84 -5.65
N SER A 34 -10.37 14.98 -6.52
CA SER A 34 -11.30 13.90 -6.87
C SER A 34 -10.64 12.82 -7.73
N GLN A 35 -9.80 13.18 -8.71
CA GLN A 35 -9.04 12.21 -9.50
C GLN A 35 -7.95 11.52 -8.66
N PHE A 36 -7.40 12.24 -7.67
CA PHE A 36 -6.48 11.68 -6.69
C PHE A 36 -7.14 10.59 -5.83
N VAL A 37 -8.33 10.88 -5.28
CA VAL A 37 -9.09 9.91 -4.47
C VAL A 37 -9.53 8.71 -5.31
N THR A 38 -9.95 8.90 -6.56
CA THR A 38 -10.29 7.79 -7.46
C THR A 38 -9.09 6.92 -7.82
N SER A 39 -7.91 7.52 -8.08
CA SER A 39 -6.67 6.77 -8.31
C SER A 39 -6.23 6.01 -7.06
N ILE A 40 -6.30 6.63 -5.88
CA ILE A 40 -6.02 5.92 -4.62
C ILE A 40 -7.03 4.79 -4.40
N ALA A 41 -8.33 5.03 -4.59
CA ALA A 41 -9.35 4.00 -4.46
C ALA A 41 -9.13 2.81 -5.42
N SER A 42 -8.59 3.07 -6.61
CA SER A 42 -8.25 2.05 -7.59
C SER A 42 -6.97 1.28 -7.23
N GLU A 43 -6.04 1.92 -6.51
CA GLU A 43 -4.77 1.31 -6.08
C GLU A 43 -4.82 0.70 -4.68
N ILE A 44 -5.83 1.03 -3.86
CA ILE A 44 -6.06 0.44 -2.54
C ILE A 44 -6.12 -1.09 -2.60
N PRO A 45 -6.87 -1.75 -3.51
CA PRO A 45 -6.90 -3.21 -3.57
C PRO A 45 -5.51 -3.81 -3.78
N THR A 46 -4.70 -3.19 -4.63
CA THR A 46 -3.32 -3.60 -4.90
C THR A 46 -2.39 -3.32 -3.72
N ALA A 47 -2.55 -2.17 -3.05
CA ALA A 47 -1.79 -1.81 -1.87
C ALA A 47 -2.14 -2.67 -0.65
N LEU A 48 -3.38 -3.12 -0.52
CA LEU A 48 -3.82 -4.07 0.51
C LEU A 48 -3.31 -5.49 0.21
N ALA A 49 -3.09 -5.83 -1.07
CA ALA A 49 -2.51 -7.09 -1.55
C ALA A 49 -0.97 -7.11 -1.53
N TRP A 50 -0.31 -6.07 -1.01
CA TRP A 50 1.13 -5.99 -0.76
C TRP A 50 1.74 -7.26 -0.13
N PRO A 51 1.16 -7.86 0.94
CA PRO A 51 1.79 -9.00 1.59
C PRO A 51 1.84 -10.22 0.65
N ALA A 52 0.76 -10.45 -0.10
CA ALA A 52 0.67 -11.52 -1.08
C ALA A 52 1.62 -11.28 -2.28
N THR A 53 1.81 -10.02 -2.68
CA THR A 53 2.74 -9.66 -3.76
C THR A 53 4.20 -9.85 -3.35
N ILE A 54 4.57 -9.47 -2.12
CA ILE A 54 5.92 -9.70 -1.55
C ILE A 54 6.19 -11.20 -1.41
N TYR A 55 5.22 -11.94 -0.88
CA TYR A 55 5.32 -13.40 -0.73
C TYR A 55 5.52 -14.07 -2.09
N ARG A 56 4.68 -13.73 -3.09
CA ARG A 56 4.80 -14.23 -4.46
C ARG A 56 6.15 -13.88 -5.08
N LYS A 57 6.63 -12.64 -4.96
CA LYS A 57 7.96 -12.25 -5.47
C LYS A 57 9.12 -12.97 -4.80
N THR A 58 8.95 -13.39 -3.55
CA THR A 58 9.98 -14.14 -2.80
C THR A 58 9.96 -15.61 -3.20
N THR A 59 8.77 -16.20 -3.37
CA THR A 59 8.57 -17.57 -3.85
C THR A 59 8.96 -17.77 -5.31
N GLU A 60 8.65 -16.83 -6.21
CA GLU A 60 9.04 -16.92 -7.64
C GLU A 60 10.53 -16.66 -7.89
N ARG A 61 11.29 -16.22 -6.87
CA ARG A 61 12.74 -16.00 -6.95
C ARG A 61 13.58 -17.09 -6.28
N GLY A 62 12.95 -18.13 -5.71
CA GLY A 62 13.62 -19.33 -5.20
C GLY A 62 13.50 -20.47 -6.19
#